data_AF-A0A8H4EUI5-F1
#
_entry.id   AF-A0A8H4EUI5-F1
#
_cell.length_a   1.000
_cell.length_b   1.000
_cell.length_c   1.000
_cell.angle_alpha   90.00
_cell.angle_beta   90.00
_cell.angle_gamma   90.00
#
_symmetry.space_group_name_H-M   'P 1'
#
loop_
_entity.id
_entity.type
_entity.pdbx_description
1 polymer ?
#
loop_
_entity_poly.entity_id
_entity_poly.type
_entity_poly.pdbx_seq_one_letter_code
_entity_poly.pdbx_strand_id
1 'polypeptide(L)'
;MKFHYFLFPILATFIIIVHAQNDIYEIYDDELTCEKLFNVGSCSDCQELIFKDFKQEENDCPTYLKLTKEVIKEIKKSKKTNIDPYDLTYLKKGLEDYCDQPFNCDPDTAKEYWSKIEHVCSKELSEKIDWSSDPTKIDKTKLIVYGTFLSYYFGIPDHRGVCYKCSDSDEYCMVKIYKNFLEYAKNVTNGDPNVTFSADLKYVIKKDGTKVPVTKKVYCGEKCFETEAKIYISWIKEHKLSSELSEDIFYGSEKDFIDFLSCKTEDKRNIIRRTSEYYLSPIRSLAGFLN
;
A
#
# COMPACT_ATOMS: atom_id res chain seq x y z
N MET A 1 -14.97 -15.49 0.27
CA MET A 1 -13.63 -15.51 -0.33
C MET A 1 -13.48 -14.29 -1.24
N LYS A 2 -13.04 -13.15 -0.70
CA LYS A 2 -12.59 -11.97 -1.47
C LYS A 2 -11.70 -11.05 -0.58
N PHE A 3 -10.48 -11.52 -0.30
CA PHE A 3 -9.46 -10.77 0.45
C PHE A 3 -8.56 -9.97 -0.50
N HIS A 4 -8.33 -8.68 -0.23
CA HIS A 4 -7.52 -7.78 -1.06
C HIS A 4 -6.59 -6.96 -0.15
N TYR A 5 -5.26 -7.00 -0.35
CA TYR A 5 -4.25 -6.20 0.40
C TYR A 5 -3.21 -5.62 -0.57
N PHE A 6 -2.78 -4.35 -0.54
CA PHE A 6 -1.72 -3.84 -1.45
C PHE A 6 -0.70 -2.96 -0.75
N LEU A 7 0.25 -2.46 -1.55
CA LEU A 7 1.59 -2.09 -1.15
C LEU A 7 2.18 -0.94 -1.95
N PHE A 8 2.19 0.19 -1.29
CA PHE A 8 3.20 1.26 -1.16
C PHE A 8 2.44 2.32 -0.33
N PRO A 9 3.06 3.22 0.40
CA PRO A 9 2.43 3.76 1.61
C PRO A 9 1.31 4.80 1.37
N ILE A 10 1.36 5.58 0.28
CA ILE A 10 0.18 6.34 -0.20
C ILE A 10 -0.80 5.44 -0.97
N LEU A 11 -0.36 4.25 -1.37
CA LEU A 11 -0.92 3.41 -2.43
C LEU A 11 -1.62 2.12 -1.99
N ALA A 12 -1.31 1.62 -0.81
CA ALA A 12 -2.15 0.72 -0.03
C ALA A 12 -3.30 1.51 0.60
N THR A 13 -4.02 2.27 -0.25
CA THR A 13 -5.49 2.25 -0.30
C THR A 13 -6.10 1.84 1.04
N PHE A 14 -6.94 2.64 1.66
CA PHE A 14 -8.33 2.70 1.22
C PHE A 14 -9.08 1.36 0.94
N ILE A 15 -8.43 0.20 0.73
CA ILE A 15 -9.01 -1.11 1.08
C ILE A 15 -9.53 -1.05 2.52
N ILE A 16 -8.80 -0.37 3.41
CA ILE A 16 -9.01 -0.41 4.86
C ILE A 16 -10.33 0.23 5.31
N ILE A 17 -10.80 1.31 4.69
CA ILE A 17 -11.99 1.95 5.28
C ILE A 17 -13.26 1.24 4.81
N VAL A 18 -13.31 0.63 3.62
CA VAL A 18 -14.63 0.28 3.08
C VAL A 18 -14.83 -0.87 2.09
N HIS A 19 -13.83 -1.30 1.32
CA HIS A 19 -14.10 -2.38 0.35
C HIS A 19 -13.98 -3.78 0.92
N ALA A 20 -13.34 -3.95 2.08
CA ALA A 20 -13.27 -5.22 2.80
C ALA A 20 -14.51 -5.42 3.69
N GLN A 21 -15.68 -5.53 3.07
CA GLN A 21 -16.86 -6.12 3.72
C GLN A 21 -16.48 -7.55 4.17
N ASN A 22 -16.53 -7.77 5.48
CA ASN A 22 -16.26 -9.00 6.26
C ASN A 22 -14.80 -9.43 6.44
N ASP A 23 -13.99 -9.44 5.39
CA ASP A 23 -12.72 -10.17 5.40
C ASP A 23 -11.61 -9.52 6.28
N ILE A 24 -11.52 -8.18 6.38
CA ILE A 24 -10.55 -7.51 7.28
C ILE A 24 -10.89 -7.75 8.76
N TYR A 25 -12.17 -7.88 9.12
CA TYR A 25 -12.55 -8.21 10.49
C TYR A 25 -12.06 -9.58 10.90
N GLU A 26 -12.09 -10.54 9.96
CA GLU A 26 -11.59 -11.91 10.18
C GLU A 26 -10.07 -11.92 10.40
N ILE A 27 -9.31 -10.99 9.80
CA ILE A 27 -7.85 -10.93 10.00
C ILE A 27 -7.46 -10.43 11.40
N TYR A 28 -8.28 -9.56 11.99
CA TYR A 28 -8.09 -9.10 13.36
C TYR A 28 -9.10 -9.75 14.31
N ASP A 29 -9.37 -11.03 14.03
CA ASP A 29 -10.02 -11.98 14.91
C ASP A 29 -8.96 -12.61 15.84
N ASP A 30 -9.32 -12.75 17.11
CA ASP A 30 -8.48 -13.41 18.11
C ASP A 30 -8.27 -14.89 17.74
N GLU A 31 -9.24 -15.51 17.06
CA GLU A 31 -9.19 -16.91 16.59
C GLU A 31 -8.52 -17.12 15.21
N LEU A 32 -7.92 -16.07 14.63
CA LEU A 32 -7.16 -16.19 13.38
C LEU A 32 -5.92 -17.08 13.59
N THR A 33 -5.76 -18.11 12.75
CA THR A 33 -4.54 -18.92 12.63
C THR A 33 -3.74 -18.53 11.39
N CYS A 34 -2.47 -18.95 11.33
CA CYS A 34 -1.62 -18.72 10.16
C CYS A 34 -2.24 -19.32 8.89
N GLU A 35 -2.75 -20.55 8.94
CA GLU A 35 -3.38 -21.25 7.82
C GLU A 35 -4.60 -20.50 7.29
N LYS A 36 -5.43 -19.95 8.18
CA LYS A 36 -6.59 -19.14 7.79
C LYS A 36 -6.15 -17.83 7.14
N LEU A 37 -5.12 -17.17 7.69
CA LEU A 37 -4.57 -15.93 7.14
C LEU A 37 -4.09 -16.15 5.71
N PHE A 38 -3.35 -17.21 5.43
CA PHE A 38 -2.76 -17.47 4.12
C PHE A 38 -3.63 -18.34 3.20
N ASN A 39 -4.70 -18.94 3.72
CA ASN A 39 -5.54 -19.92 3.03
C ASN A 39 -4.72 -21.12 2.49
N VAL A 40 -3.95 -21.75 3.38
CA VAL A 40 -3.07 -22.89 3.08
C VAL A 40 -3.32 -24.04 4.05
N GLY A 41 -2.88 -25.26 3.70
CA GLY A 41 -3.01 -26.43 4.58
C GLY A 41 -2.01 -26.47 5.74
N SER A 42 -0.88 -25.78 5.60
CA SER A 42 0.17 -25.64 6.62
C SER A 42 1.00 -24.41 6.29
N CYS A 43 1.40 -23.65 7.30
CA CYS A 43 2.26 -22.50 7.09
C CYS A 43 3.74 -22.85 6.88
N SER A 44 4.40 -22.12 5.97
CA SER A 44 5.86 -22.10 5.82
C SER A 44 6.51 -21.23 6.89
N ASP A 45 7.84 -21.33 7.04
CA ASP A 45 8.62 -20.48 7.95
C ASP A 45 8.41 -18.99 7.67
N CYS A 46 8.28 -18.62 6.40
CA CYS A 46 7.95 -17.25 6.01
C CYS A 46 6.55 -16.86 6.50
N GLN A 47 5.54 -17.69 6.26
CA GLN A 47 4.16 -17.41 6.67
C GLN A 47 4.01 -17.32 8.19
N GLU A 48 4.71 -18.19 8.93
CA GLU A 48 4.77 -18.15 10.41
C GLU A 48 5.44 -16.88 10.91
N LEU A 49 6.56 -16.47 10.29
CA LEU A 49 7.21 -15.20 10.62
C LEU A 49 6.26 -14.02 10.45
N ILE A 50 5.58 -13.93 9.30
CA ILE A 50 4.64 -12.86 9.03
C ILE A 50 3.45 -12.92 10.00
N PHE A 51 2.87 -14.10 10.23
CA PHE A 51 1.73 -14.26 11.13
C PHE A 51 2.06 -13.84 12.58
N LYS A 52 3.27 -14.16 13.06
CA LYS A 52 3.76 -13.71 14.36
C LYS A 52 3.79 -12.19 14.45
N ASP A 53 4.30 -11.51 13.43
CA ASP A 53 4.36 -10.05 13.39
C ASP A 53 2.98 -9.40 13.36
N PHE A 54 2.00 -10.02 12.70
CA PHE A 54 0.59 -9.56 12.74
C PHE A 54 0.01 -9.58 14.16
N LYS A 55 0.35 -10.61 14.95
CA LYS A 55 -0.13 -10.79 16.33
C LYS A 55 0.65 -9.99 17.36
N GLN A 56 1.83 -9.46 17.03
CA GLN A 56 2.59 -8.62 17.96
C GLN A 56 1.93 -7.24 18.15
N GLU A 57 1.86 -6.79 19.42
CA GLU A 57 1.31 -5.48 19.79
C GLU A 57 2.42 -4.46 20.15
N GLU A 58 3.58 -4.93 20.63
CA GLU A 58 4.63 -4.08 21.22
C GLU A 58 5.56 -3.41 20.20
N ASN A 59 5.47 -3.75 18.91
CA ASN A 59 6.40 -3.24 17.89
C ASN A 59 5.85 -2.00 17.17
N ASP A 60 6.47 -0.84 17.33
CA ASP A 60 6.06 0.42 16.69
C ASP A 60 6.39 0.53 15.19
N CYS A 61 7.31 -0.29 14.68
CA CYS A 61 7.84 -0.12 13.33
C CYS A 61 6.82 -0.30 12.19
N PRO A 62 5.84 -1.22 12.21
CA PRO A 62 4.94 -1.41 11.07
C PRO A 62 3.76 -0.44 11.12
N THR A 63 4.01 0.84 10.83
CA THR A 63 3.05 1.95 10.93
C THR A 63 1.68 1.63 10.35
N TYR A 64 1.59 1.11 9.12
CA TYR A 64 0.29 0.80 8.51
C TYR A 64 -0.46 -0.32 9.20
N LEU A 65 0.24 -1.36 9.70
CA LEU A 65 -0.42 -2.43 10.43
C LEU A 65 -1.03 -1.88 11.73
N LYS A 66 -0.35 -0.95 12.40
CA LYS A 66 -0.85 -0.28 13.60
C LYS A 66 -2.01 0.67 13.31
N LEU A 67 -1.87 1.55 12.33
CA LEU A 67 -2.95 2.45 11.92
C LEU A 67 -4.21 1.66 11.51
N THR A 68 -4.05 0.56 10.79
CA THR A 68 -5.16 -0.32 10.40
C THR A 68 -5.87 -0.89 11.63
N LYS A 69 -5.14 -1.34 12.65
CA LYS A 69 -5.72 -1.82 13.91
C LYS A 69 -6.56 -0.72 14.58
N GLU A 70 -6.08 0.52 14.63
CA GLU A 70 -6.82 1.63 15.24
C GLU A 70 -8.10 1.99 14.45
N VAL A 71 -8.02 2.06 13.11
CA VAL A 71 -9.22 2.29 12.27
C VAL A 71 -10.26 1.19 12.48
N ILE A 72 -9.85 -0.08 12.52
CA ILE A 72 -10.77 -1.21 12.75
C ILE A 72 -11.42 -1.14 14.13
N LYS A 73 -10.68 -0.76 15.18
CA LYS A 73 -11.24 -0.54 16.51
C LYS A 73 -12.35 0.51 16.46
N GLU A 74 -12.13 1.62 15.77
CA GLU A 74 -13.13 2.68 15.59
C GLU A 74 -14.38 2.20 14.83
N ILE A 75 -14.21 1.39 13.79
CA ILE A 75 -15.34 0.83 13.07
C ILE A 75 -16.11 -0.16 13.96
N LYS A 76 -15.43 -1.09 14.65
CA LYS A 76 -16.04 -2.05 15.60
C LYS A 76 -16.84 -1.33 16.69
N LYS A 77 -16.30 -0.26 17.28
CA LYS A 77 -16.99 0.57 18.28
C LYS A 77 -18.30 1.16 17.76
N SER A 78 -18.38 1.48 16.46
CA SER A 78 -19.57 2.08 15.86
C SER A 78 -20.73 1.12 15.63
N LYS A 79 -20.50 -0.20 15.69
CA LYS A 79 -21.50 -1.26 15.43
C LYS A 79 -22.18 -1.18 14.05
N LYS A 80 -21.66 -0.37 13.13
CA LYS A 80 -22.16 -0.30 11.75
C LYS A 80 -21.68 -1.53 10.98
N THR A 81 -22.60 -2.20 10.32
CA THR A 81 -22.33 -3.38 9.47
C THR A 81 -22.05 -3.00 8.02
N ASN A 82 -22.38 -1.77 7.62
CA ASN A 82 -22.11 -1.24 6.29
C ASN A 82 -21.48 0.15 6.41
N ILE A 83 -20.27 0.30 5.87
CA ILE A 83 -19.52 1.55 5.85
C ILE A 83 -19.55 2.09 4.42
N ASP A 84 -19.63 3.41 4.24
CA ASP A 84 -19.66 4.05 2.91
C ASP A 84 -18.24 4.14 2.33
N PRO A 85 -17.99 3.60 1.10
CA PRO A 85 -16.71 3.61 0.38
C PRO A 85 -16.03 4.92 0.12
N TYR A 86 -16.63 6.01 0.54
CA TYR A 86 -16.08 7.33 0.35
C TYR A 86 -16.07 8.12 1.66
N ASP A 87 -16.45 7.51 2.78
CA ASP A 87 -16.45 8.13 4.11
C ASP A 87 -15.10 7.96 4.81
N LEU A 88 -14.44 9.08 5.11
CA LEU A 88 -13.14 9.14 5.79
C LEU A 88 -13.25 9.27 7.31
N THR A 89 -14.46 9.24 7.88
CA THR A 89 -14.67 9.47 9.32
C THR A 89 -13.85 8.54 10.20
N TYR A 90 -13.85 7.24 9.91
CA TYR A 90 -13.12 6.25 10.72
C TYR A 90 -11.61 6.35 10.57
N LEU A 91 -11.12 6.74 9.38
CA LEU A 91 -9.71 7.03 9.20
C LEU A 91 -9.27 8.24 10.02
N LYS A 92 -10.06 9.32 10.02
CA LYS A 92 -9.75 10.51 10.81
C LYS A 92 -9.60 10.17 12.30
N LYS A 93 -10.56 9.42 12.85
CA LYS A 93 -10.51 8.96 14.24
C LYS A 93 -9.32 8.02 14.52
N GLY A 94 -9.09 7.05 13.64
CA GLY A 94 -7.95 6.14 13.79
C GLY A 94 -6.60 6.85 13.69
N LEU A 95 -6.49 7.90 12.88
CA LEU A 95 -5.30 8.76 12.80
C LEU A 95 -5.11 9.59 14.06
N GLU A 96 -6.19 10.15 14.63
CA GLU A 96 -6.14 10.86 15.91
C GLU A 96 -5.61 9.93 17.01
N ASP A 97 -6.23 8.76 17.17
CA ASP A 97 -5.84 7.78 18.18
C ASP A 97 -4.42 7.23 17.97
N TYR A 98 -4.01 7.02 16.72
CA TYR A 98 -2.67 6.51 16.38
C TYR A 98 -1.58 7.55 16.59
N CYS A 99 -1.77 8.78 16.09
CA CYS A 99 -0.75 9.82 16.10
C CYS A 99 -0.56 10.49 17.46
N ASP A 100 -1.47 10.29 18.41
CA ASP A 100 -1.31 10.70 19.81
C ASP A 100 -0.42 9.72 20.62
N GLN A 101 -0.10 8.55 20.07
CA GLN A 101 0.77 7.56 20.72
C GLN A 101 2.25 7.87 20.48
N PRO A 102 3.15 7.56 21.43
CA PRO A 102 4.58 7.66 21.20
C PRO A 102 5.02 6.66 20.13
N PHE A 103 5.95 7.08 19.27
CA PHE A 103 6.55 6.25 18.23
C PHE A 103 8.03 6.01 18.51
N ASN A 104 8.40 4.77 18.80
CA ASN A 104 9.75 4.42 19.27
C ASN A 104 10.58 3.61 18.27
N CYS A 105 10.15 3.51 17.01
CA CYS A 105 10.92 2.80 15.99
C CYS A 105 12.05 3.67 15.43
N ASP A 106 13.28 3.16 15.49
CA ASP A 106 14.47 3.74 14.87
C ASP A 106 14.89 2.95 13.61
N PRO A 107 15.76 3.53 12.75
CA PRO A 107 16.15 2.88 11.50
C PRO A 107 16.86 1.53 11.64
N ASP A 108 17.63 1.32 12.71
CA ASP A 108 18.34 0.05 12.93
C ASP A 108 17.35 -1.04 13.33
N THR A 109 16.42 -0.72 14.23
CA THR A 109 15.32 -1.61 14.61
C THR A 109 14.45 -1.96 13.41
N ALA A 110 14.03 -0.97 12.61
CA ALA A 110 13.25 -1.20 11.41
C ALA A 110 13.99 -2.12 10.43
N LYS A 111 15.30 -1.88 10.25
CA LYS A 111 16.17 -2.67 9.39
C LYS A 111 16.28 -4.13 9.80
N GLU A 112 16.36 -4.40 11.10
CA GLU A 112 16.35 -5.77 11.61
C GLU A 112 15.11 -6.53 11.13
N TYR A 113 13.92 -5.92 11.23
CA TYR A 113 12.67 -6.55 10.81
C TYR A 113 12.61 -6.81 9.30
N TRP A 114 12.82 -5.78 8.47
CA TRP A 114 12.69 -5.99 7.02
C TRP A 114 13.79 -6.89 6.48
N SER A 115 15.01 -6.85 7.04
CA SER A 115 16.11 -7.74 6.62
C SER A 115 15.83 -9.20 6.99
N LYS A 116 15.20 -9.44 8.15
CA LYS A 116 14.76 -10.78 8.55
C LYS A 116 13.69 -11.32 7.62
N ILE A 117 12.73 -10.48 7.22
CA ILE A 117 11.70 -10.87 6.23
C ILE A 117 12.36 -11.14 4.88
N GLU A 118 13.25 -10.27 4.41
CA GLU A 118 14.00 -10.47 3.15
C GLU A 118 14.72 -11.81 3.13
N HIS A 119 15.32 -12.21 4.25
CA HIS A 119 16.03 -13.48 4.37
C HIS A 119 15.09 -14.69 4.37
N VAL A 120 14.12 -14.73 5.31
CA VAL A 120 13.26 -15.89 5.54
C VAL A 120 12.24 -16.07 4.40
N CYS A 121 11.76 -14.97 3.82
CA CYS A 121 10.77 -14.93 2.74
C CYS A 121 11.39 -14.69 1.36
N SER A 122 12.68 -14.97 1.19
CA SER A 122 13.42 -14.70 -0.05
C SER A 122 12.77 -15.32 -1.29
N LYS A 123 12.16 -16.50 -1.15
CA LYS A 123 11.43 -17.16 -2.26
C LYS A 123 10.22 -16.33 -2.68
N GLU A 124 9.36 -15.97 -1.74
CA GLU A 124 8.14 -15.18 -2.00
C GLU A 124 8.46 -13.79 -2.54
N LEU A 125 9.58 -13.19 -2.12
CA LEU A 125 10.07 -11.88 -2.55
C LEU A 125 10.87 -11.88 -3.85
N SER A 126 11.22 -13.06 -4.40
CA SER A 126 12.00 -13.19 -5.64
C SER A 126 11.15 -13.31 -6.90
N GLU A 127 9.84 -13.52 -6.76
CA GLU A 127 8.95 -13.76 -7.87
C GLU A 127 8.23 -12.47 -8.29
N LYS A 128 8.44 -12.04 -9.53
CA LYS A 128 7.85 -10.81 -10.07
C LYS A 128 6.32 -10.76 -9.93
N ILE A 129 5.83 -9.61 -9.47
CA ILE A 129 4.40 -9.32 -9.33
C ILE A 129 4.00 -8.27 -10.37
N ASP A 130 2.89 -8.53 -11.08
CA ASP A 130 2.21 -7.48 -11.83
C ASP A 130 1.38 -6.62 -10.87
N TRP A 131 2.04 -5.63 -10.27
CA TRP A 131 1.42 -4.67 -9.35
C TRP A 131 0.32 -3.82 -10.01
N SER A 132 0.28 -3.79 -11.34
CA SER A 132 -0.76 -3.07 -12.05
C SER A 132 -2.01 -3.92 -12.29
N SER A 133 -1.98 -5.20 -11.93
CA SER A 133 -3.10 -6.14 -12.03
C SER A 133 -4.22 -5.83 -11.04
N ASP A 134 -5.34 -6.53 -11.22
CA ASP A 134 -6.36 -6.64 -10.19
C ASP A 134 -5.75 -7.35 -8.98
N PRO A 135 -5.75 -6.68 -7.82
CA PRO A 135 -5.53 -7.27 -6.54
C PRO A 135 -5.83 -8.74 -6.29
N THR A 136 -7.04 -9.16 -6.66
CA THR A 136 -7.57 -10.50 -6.41
C THR A 136 -6.85 -11.59 -7.16
N LYS A 137 -6.06 -11.19 -8.18
CA LYS A 137 -5.35 -12.08 -9.07
C LYS A 137 -3.90 -12.26 -8.64
N ILE A 138 -3.44 -11.52 -7.63
CA ILE A 138 -2.10 -11.68 -7.06
C ILE A 138 -2.17 -12.76 -5.99
N ASP A 139 -1.16 -13.63 -5.96
CA ASP A 139 -1.04 -14.66 -4.93
C ASP A 139 -1.10 -14.03 -3.52
N LYS A 140 -2.02 -14.55 -2.69
CA LYS A 140 -2.29 -13.99 -1.36
C LYS A 140 -1.06 -14.02 -0.47
N THR A 141 -0.26 -15.08 -0.56
CA THR A 141 0.94 -15.22 0.27
C THR A 141 1.96 -14.16 -0.09
N LYS A 142 2.28 -14.03 -1.38
CA LYS A 142 3.20 -12.99 -1.85
C LYS A 142 2.73 -11.61 -1.43
N LEU A 143 1.44 -11.36 -1.57
CA LEU A 143 0.85 -10.08 -1.28
C LEU A 143 0.99 -9.67 0.18
N ILE A 144 0.72 -10.61 1.09
CA ILE A 144 0.90 -10.41 2.53
C ILE A 144 2.39 -10.27 2.89
N VAL A 145 3.26 -11.05 2.26
CA VAL A 145 4.72 -11.02 2.51
C VAL A 145 5.35 -9.69 2.11
N TYR A 146 5.15 -9.27 0.86
CA TYR A 146 5.59 -7.93 0.44
C TYR A 146 4.89 -6.87 1.33
N GLY A 147 3.63 -7.15 1.74
CA GLY A 147 2.75 -6.34 2.59
C GLY A 147 3.44 -5.87 3.86
N THR A 148 3.87 -6.89 4.59
CA THR A 148 4.59 -6.75 5.83
C THR A 148 6.00 -6.22 5.61
N PHE A 149 6.72 -6.69 4.59
CA PHE A 149 8.06 -6.18 4.26
C PHE A 149 8.07 -4.65 4.10
N LEU A 150 7.17 -4.11 3.27
CA LEU A 150 7.10 -2.68 3.02
C LEU A 150 6.55 -1.91 4.21
N SER A 151 5.67 -2.50 5.03
CA SER A 151 5.21 -1.87 6.27
C SER A 151 6.37 -1.64 7.25
N TYR A 152 7.37 -2.51 7.26
CA TYR A 152 8.60 -2.29 8.02
C TYR A 152 9.56 -1.34 7.31
N TYR A 153 9.80 -1.55 6.02
CA TYR A 153 10.73 -0.72 5.25
C TYR A 153 10.32 0.75 5.21
N PHE A 154 9.03 1.04 5.07
CA PHE A 154 8.49 2.40 5.08
C PHE A 154 7.92 2.84 6.43
N GLY A 155 7.96 2.01 7.48
CA GLY A 155 7.35 2.32 8.77
C GLY A 155 7.65 3.73 9.32
N ILE A 156 8.92 4.13 9.32
CA ILE A 156 9.34 5.46 9.79
C ILE A 156 8.85 6.60 8.88
N PRO A 157 9.13 6.59 7.55
CA PRO A 157 8.60 7.64 6.69
C PRO A 157 7.06 7.66 6.65
N ASP A 158 6.41 6.52 6.84
CA ASP A 158 4.94 6.42 6.96
C ASP A 158 4.44 7.13 8.18
N HIS A 159 5.02 6.86 9.36
CA HIS A 159 4.60 7.53 10.59
C HIS A 159 4.73 9.05 10.44
N ARG A 160 5.85 9.51 9.86
CA ARG A 160 6.08 10.93 9.58
C ARG A 160 5.07 11.50 8.59
N GLY A 161 4.67 10.74 7.57
CA GLY A 161 3.70 11.17 6.56
C GLY A 161 2.27 11.20 7.10
N VAL A 162 1.79 10.10 7.67
CA VAL A 162 0.41 9.95 8.13
C VAL A 162 0.07 10.87 9.29
N CYS A 163 1.03 11.14 10.17
CA CYS A 163 0.87 12.05 11.31
C CYS A 163 1.20 13.51 10.99
N TYR A 164 1.55 13.84 9.74
CA TYR A 164 1.79 15.21 9.33
C TYR A 164 0.46 15.96 9.15
N LYS A 165 0.27 17.03 9.94
CA LYS A 165 -0.85 17.97 9.79
C LYS A 165 -0.45 19.15 8.91
N CYS A 166 -1.39 19.67 8.12
CA CYS A 166 -1.11 20.81 7.27
C CYS A 166 -0.86 22.07 8.11
N SER A 167 0.05 22.95 7.66
CA SER A 167 0.28 24.22 8.36
C SER A 167 -0.91 25.18 8.35
N ASP A 168 -1.83 25.00 7.40
CA ASP A 168 -3.00 25.85 7.14
C ASP A 168 -4.32 25.22 7.63
N SER A 169 -4.28 24.02 8.22
CA SER A 169 -5.45 23.34 8.78
C SER A 169 -5.04 22.26 9.78
N ASP A 170 -5.82 22.05 10.84
CA ASP A 170 -5.62 20.94 11.78
C ASP A 170 -5.86 19.54 11.18
N GLU A 171 -6.14 19.44 9.87
CA GLU A 171 -6.35 18.19 9.15
C GLU A 171 -5.02 17.51 8.76
N TYR A 172 -4.97 16.18 8.92
CA TYR A 172 -3.86 15.35 8.45
C TYR A 172 -3.72 15.41 6.92
N CYS A 173 -2.50 15.55 6.42
CA CYS A 173 -2.23 15.65 4.98
C CYS A 173 -2.73 14.43 4.20
N MET A 174 -2.55 13.25 4.78
CA MET A 174 -3.06 11.99 4.23
C MET A 174 -4.58 12.05 3.96
N VAL A 175 -5.38 12.70 4.82
CA VAL A 175 -6.83 12.83 4.64
C VAL A 175 -7.16 13.66 3.41
N LYS A 176 -6.42 14.76 3.16
CA LYS A 176 -6.61 15.60 1.97
C LYS A 176 -6.26 14.84 0.69
N ILE A 177 -5.13 14.13 0.70
CA ILE A 177 -4.70 13.30 -0.43
C ILE A 177 -5.78 12.24 -0.73
N TYR A 178 -6.25 11.52 0.29
CA TYR A 178 -7.29 10.50 0.11
C TYR A 178 -8.60 11.06 -0.41
N LYS A 179 -9.05 12.21 0.10
CA LYS A 179 -10.29 12.83 -0.35
C LYS A 179 -10.28 13.03 -1.88
N ASN A 180 -9.17 13.52 -2.44
CA ASN A 180 -9.02 13.70 -3.88
C ASN A 180 -9.05 12.36 -4.65
N PHE A 181 -8.36 11.33 -4.12
CA PHE A 181 -8.40 9.99 -4.71
C PHE A 181 -9.81 9.39 -4.73
N LEU A 182 -10.58 9.58 -3.66
CA LEU A 182 -11.94 9.08 -3.53
C LEU A 182 -12.94 9.81 -4.40
N GLU A 183 -12.83 11.13 -4.48
CA GLU A 183 -13.64 11.91 -5.41
C GLU A 183 -13.37 11.50 -6.85
N TYR A 184 -12.09 11.30 -7.21
CA TYR A 184 -11.71 10.78 -8.53
C TYR A 184 -12.32 9.40 -8.79
N ALA A 185 -12.13 8.45 -7.85
CA ALA A 185 -12.64 7.09 -7.96
C ALA A 185 -14.16 7.04 -8.07
N LYS A 186 -14.87 7.81 -7.23
CA LYS A 186 -16.33 7.97 -7.27
C LYS A 186 -16.79 8.48 -8.63
N ASN A 187 -16.11 9.47 -9.20
CA ASN A 187 -16.45 10.02 -10.51
C ASN A 187 -16.25 9.01 -11.65
N VAL A 188 -15.12 8.31 -11.70
CA VAL A 188 -14.82 7.38 -12.82
C VAL A 188 -15.58 6.06 -12.76
N THR A 189 -16.09 5.70 -11.57
CA THR A 189 -16.90 4.49 -11.34
C THR A 189 -18.40 4.77 -11.25
N ASN A 190 -18.84 6.02 -11.38
CA ASN A 190 -20.22 6.45 -11.13
C ASN A 190 -20.71 6.07 -9.71
N GLY A 191 -19.82 6.14 -8.72
CA GLY A 191 -20.10 5.84 -7.32
C GLY A 191 -20.29 4.36 -7.01
N ASP A 192 -19.63 3.47 -7.76
CA ASP A 192 -19.69 2.03 -7.49
C ASP A 192 -19.13 1.74 -6.09
N PRO A 193 -19.95 1.20 -5.18
CA PRO A 193 -19.50 0.84 -3.85
C PRO A 193 -18.60 -0.38 -3.82
N ASN A 194 -18.16 -0.92 -4.98
CA ASN A 194 -17.17 -1.99 -5.12
C ASN A 194 -15.90 -1.55 -5.89
N VAL A 195 -15.56 -0.25 -5.87
CA VAL A 195 -14.32 0.24 -6.51
C VAL A 195 -13.08 -0.51 -6.03
N THR A 196 -12.27 -0.95 -6.99
CA THR A 196 -10.97 -1.60 -6.75
C THR A 196 -9.88 -0.73 -7.38
N PHE A 197 -8.68 -0.73 -6.80
CA PHE A 197 -7.51 -0.10 -7.40
C PHE A 197 -6.45 -1.15 -7.71
N SER A 198 -5.60 -0.92 -8.71
CA SER A 198 -4.38 -1.72 -8.85
C SER A 198 -3.47 -1.53 -7.64
N ALA A 199 -2.60 -2.51 -7.35
CA ALA A 199 -1.70 -2.45 -6.20
C ALA A 199 -0.81 -1.22 -6.18
N ASP A 200 -0.41 -0.81 -7.38
CA ASP A 200 0.42 0.34 -7.65
C ASP A 200 -0.37 1.63 -7.90
N LEU A 201 -1.67 1.67 -7.54
CA LEU A 201 -2.65 2.75 -7.77
C LEU A 201 -2.57 3.43 -9.13
N LYS A 202 -1.95 2.82 -10.14
CA LYS A 202 -1.94 3.38 -11.49
C LYS A 202 -3.32 3.32 -12.09
N TYR A 203 -4.20 2.44 -11.60
CA TYR A 203 -5.52 2.21 -12.17
C TYR A 203 -6.62 2.14 -11.11
N VAL A 204 -7.77 2.75 -11.42
CA VAL A 204 -9.07 2.36 -10.87
C VAL A 204 -9.62 1.22 -11.74
N ILE A 205 -10.00 0.12 -11.11
CA ILE A 205 -10.53 -1.08 -11.76
C ILE A 205 -12.04 -1.10 -11.53
N LYS A 206 -12.79 -0.97 -12.63
CA LYS A 206 -14.26 -1.05 -12.62
C LYS A 206 -14.71 -2.49 -12.43
N LYS A 207 -15.98 -2.67 -12.06
CA LYS A 207 -16.61 -3.98 -11.88
C LYS A 207 -16.55 -4.91 -13.10
N ASP A 208 -16.53 -4.33 -14.31
CA ASP A 208 -16.37 -5.08 -15.57
C ASP A 208 -14.90 -5.44 -15.88
N GLY A 209 -13.97 -5.10 -14.98
CA GLY A 209 -12.52 -5.30 -15.14
C GLY A 209 -11.81 -4.19 -15.93
N THR A 210 -12.55 -3.20 -16.45
CA THR A 210 -11.96 -2.07 -17.18
C THR A 210 -11.05 -1.25 -16.26
N LYS A 211 -9.83 -0.99 -16.72
CA LYS A 211 -8.85 -0.16 -16.00
C LYS A 211 -8.92 1.30 -16.47
N VAL A 212 -9.08 2.22 -15.53
CA VAL A 212 -9.04 3.67 -15.76
C VAL A 212 -7.77 4.23 -15.12
N PRO A 213 -6.84 4.84 -15.87
CA PRO A 213 -5.60 5.35 -15.32
C PRO A 213 -5.82 6.48 -14.31
N VAL A 214 -5.25 6.38 -13.12
CA VAL A 214 -5.21 7.47 -12.14
C VAL A 214 -4.19 8.49 -12.61
N THR A 215 -4.65 9.72 -12.87
CA THR A 215 -3.78 10.80 -13.34
C THR A 215 -2.98 11.40 -12.20
N LYS A 216 -1.72 11.80 -12.44
CA LYS A 216 -0.90 12.51 -11.45
C LYS A 216 -1.58 13.73 -10.84
N LYS A 217 -2.45 14.41 -11.60
CA LYS A 217 -3.22 15.57 -11.15
C LYS A 217 -4.06 15.32 -9.89
N VAL A 218 -4.44 14.07 -9.63
CA VAL A 218 -5.24 13.68 -8.44
C VAL A 218 -4.49 13.97 -7.15
N TYR A 219 -3.16 13.89 -7.15
CA TYR A 219 -2.35 14.04 -5.94
C TYR A 219 -1.24 15.09 -6.08
N CYS A 220 -0.72 15.34 -7.29
CA CYS A 220 0.33 16.33 -7.54
C CYS A 220 -0.14 17.79 -7.47
N GLY A 221 -1.44 18.04 -7.35
CA GLY A 221 -1.96 19.38 -7.04
C GLY A 221 -1.87 19.74 -5.55
N GLU A 222 -1.57 18.77 -4.68
CA GLU A 222 -1.62 18.92 -3.23
C GLU A 222 -0.23 19.13 -2.64
N LYS A 223 -0.04 20.25 -1.92
CA LYS A 223 1.19 20.52 -1.14
C LYS A 223 1.49 19.42 -0.12
N CYS A 224 0.45 18.74 0.36
CA CYS A 224 0.57 17.57 1.22
C CYS A 224 1.34 16.45 0.54
N PHE A 225 1.00 16.11 -0.70
CA PHE A 225 1.69 15.07 -1.44
C PHE A 225 3.16 15.42 -1.67
N GLU A 226 3.46 16.68 -2.00
CA GLU A 226 4.86 17.11 -2.17
C GLU A 226 5.69 16.95 -0.89
N THR A 227 5.08 17.21 0.28
CA THR A 227 5.74 17.05 1.57
C THR A 227 5.99 15.58 1.87
N GLU A 228 4.96 14.73 1.71
CA GLU A 228 5.10 13.28 1.91
C GLU A 228 6.11 12.68 0.93
N ALA A 229 6.04 13.02 -0.35
CA ALA A 229 6.99 12.57 -1.37
C ALA A 229 8.45 12.88 -0.98
N LYS A 230 8.73 14.04 -0.38
CA LYS A 230 10.08 14.38 0.10
C LYS A 230 10.54 13.48 1.25
N ILE A 231 9.63 13.09 2.16
CA ILE A 231 9.93 12.16 3.25
C ILE A 231 10.36 10.82 2.66
N TYR A 232 9.57 10.27 1.74
CA TYR A 232 9.86 9.00 1.08
C TYR A 232 11.13 9.02 0.24
N ILE A 233 11.31 10.04 -0.59
CA ILE A 233 12.51 10.18 -1.44
C ILE A 233 13.77 10.28 -0.58
N SER A 234 13.72 10.98 0.55
CA SER A 234 14.88 11.08 1.45
C SER A 234 15.20 9.73 2.09
N TRP A 235 14.17 9.03 2.57
CA TRP A 235 14.32 7.70 3.16
C TRP A 235 14.95 6.70 2.19
N ILE A 236 14.44 6.62 0.96
CA ILE A 236 14.93 5.68 -0.06
C ILE A 236 16.41 5.95 -0.40
N LYS A 237 16.81 7.23 -0.49
CA LYS A 237 18.19 7.61 -0.77
C LYS A 237 19.15 7.19 0.34
N GLU A 238 18.69 7.22 1.58
CA GLU A 238 19.47 6.91 2.78
C GLU A 238 19.52 5.40 3.06
N HIS A 239 18.38 4.72 2.95
CA HIS A 239 18.19 3.32 3.34
C HIS A 239 17.98 2.40 2.13
N LYS A 240 18.81 2.54 1.11
CA LYS A 240 18.71 1.79 -0.16
C LYS A 240 18.50 0.27 0.04
N LEU A 241 17.66 -0.31 -0.81
CA LEU A 241 17.48 -1.76 -0.91
C LEU A 241 18.53 -2.39 -1.83
N SER A 242 18.64 -3.72 -1.78
CA SER A 242 19.34 -4.52 -2.79
C SER A 242 18.76 -4.25 -4.19
N SER A 243 19.58 -4.38 -5.24
CA SER A 243 19.16 -4.10 -6.62
C SER A 243 17.96 -4.96 -7.04
N GLU A 244 18.00 -6.23 -6.69
CA GLU A 244 17.00 -7.25 -6.99
C GLU A 244 15.65 -6.85 -6.38
N LEU A 245 15.64 -6.52 -5.10
CA LEU A 245 14.42 -6.14 -4.39
C LEU A 245 13.92 -4.75 -4.80
N SER A 246 14.84 -3.84 -5.10
CA SER A 246 14.57 -2.50 -5.63
C SER A 246 13.84 -2.57 -6.98
N GLU A 247 14.24 -3.45 -7.89
CA GLU A 247 13.56 -3.62 -9.18
C GLU A 247 12.12 -4.10 -9.02
N ASP A 248 11.88 -5.04 -8.09
CA ASP A 248 10.54 -5.59 -7.87
C ASP A 248 9.61 -4.63 -7.11
N ILE A 249 10.14 -3.88 -6.14
CA ILE A 249 9.36 -2.94 -5.32
C ILE A 249 9.14 -1.58 -6.02
N PHE A 250 10.14 -1.09 -6.76
CA PHE A 250 10.11 0.25 -7.38
C PHE A 250 9.71 0.23 -8.85
N TYR A 251 8.95 -0.77 -9.29
CA TYR A 251 8.39 -0.85 -10.64
C TYR A 251 9.46 -0.80 -11.74
N GLY A 252 10.56 -1.55 -11.53
CA GLY A 252 11.68 -1.68 -12.46
C GLY A 252 12.87 -0.78 -12.16
N SER A 253 12.74 0.31 -11.39
CA SER A 253 13.91 1.01 -10.81
C SER A 253 13.54 2.04 -9.74
N GLU A 254 14.42 2.22 -8.76
CA GLU A 254 14.36 3.32 -7.77
C GLU A 254 14.14 4.70 -8.43
N LYS A 255 14.80 4.94 -9.57
CA LYS A 255 14.68 6.20 -10.32
C LYS A 255 13.26 6.42 -10.83
N ASP A 256 12.66 5.42 -11.46
CA ASP A 256 11.29 5.51 -11.98
C ASP A 256 10.29 5.76 -10.84
N PHE A 257 10.54 5.16 -9.69
CA PHE A 257 9.75 5.36 -8.49
C PHE A 257 9.90 6.77 -7.89
N ILE A 258 11.13 7.29 -7.79
CA ILE A 258 11.36 8.70 -7.40
C ILE A 258 10.72 9.67 -8.40
N ASP A 259 10.80 9.38 -9.70
CA ASP A 259 10.16 10.20 -10.74
C ASP A 259 8.63 10.16 -10.66
N PHE A 260 8.05 9.06 -10.18
CA PHE A 260 6.62 9.00 -9.85
C PHE A 260 6.27 9.95 -8.70
N LEU A 261 7.01 9.88 -7.58
CA LEU A 261 6.80 10.72 -6.40
C LEU A 261 7.08 12.20 -6.63
N SER A 262 8.01 12.54 -7.53
CA SER A 262 8.48 13.93 -7.71
C SER A 262 7.48 14.87 -8.41
N CYS A 263 6.28 14.41 -8.78
CA CYS A 263 5.23 15.21 -9.43
C CYS A 263 5.65 16.02 -10.67
N LYS A 264 6.78 15.66 -11.29
CA LYS A 264 7.22 16.25 -12.57
C LYS A 264 6.13 16.09 -13.62
N THR A 265 5.94 17.14 -14.42
CA THR A 265 4.98 17.21 -15.52
C THR A 265 5.06 15.96 -16.39
N GLU A 266 3.93 15.29 -16.58
CA GLU A 266 3.86 14.12 -17.44
C GLU A 266 4.00 14.56 -18.91
N ASP A 267 5.10 14.17 -19.58
CA ASP A 267 5.11 14.13 -21.05
C ASP A 267 4.02 13.12 -21.48
N LYS A 268 3.26 13.42 -22.55
CA LYS A 268 2.30 12.48 -23.15
C LYS A 268 2.94 11.10 -23.42
N ARG A 269 4.25 11.05 -23.69
CA ARG A 269 5.02 9.81 -23.83
C ARG A 269 5.13 8.99 -22.53
N ASN A 270 5.16 9.63 -21.37
CA ASN A 270 5.19 8.97 -20.06
C ASN A 270 3.83 8.38 -19.68
N ILE A 271 2.73 9.04 -20.07
CA ILE A 271 1.37 8.50 -19.94
C ILE A 271 1.26 7.24 -20.81
N ILE A 272 1.67 7.34 -22.09
CA ILE A 272 1.67 6.20 -23.01
C ILE A 272 2.53 5.06 -22.45
N ARG A 273 3.77 5.31 -21.99
CA ARG A 273 4.67 4.29 -21.41
C ARG A 273 4.01 3.53 -20.25
N ARG A 274 3.39 4.24 -19.31
CA ARG A 274 2.70 3.63 -18.17
C ARG A 274 1.50 2.79 -18.58
N THR A 275 0.77 3.23 -19.61
CA THR A 275 -0.37 2.49 -20.17
C THR A 275 0.04 1.38 -21.16
N SER A 276 1.24 1.45 -21.73
CA SER A 276 1.73 0.55 -22.80
C SER A 276 2.72 -0.51 -22.33
N GLU A 277 3.18 -0.45 -21.08
CA GLU A 277 3.93 -1.56 -20.45
C GLU A 277 3.10 -2.87 -20.43
N TYR A 278 1.76 -2.79 -20.59
CA TYR A 278 0.89 -3.94 -20.85
C TYR A 278 0.95 -4.50 -22.29
N TYR A 279 1.33 -3.70 -23.29
CA TYR A 279 1.35 -4.11 -24.71
C TYR A 279 2.76 -4.43 -25.23
N LEU A 280 3.82 -3.98 -24.56
CA LEU A 280 5.20 -4.12 -25.04
C LEU A 280 6.06 -5.12 -24.25
N SER A 281 5.52 -5.73 -23.18
CA SER A 281 6.21 -6.77 -22.40
C SER A 281 6.73 -7.94 -23.27
N PRO A 282 5.96 -8.48 -24.25
CA PRO A 282 6.49 -9.53 -25.14
C PRO A 282 7.53 -9.01 -26.15
N ILE A 283 7.47 -7.72 -26.50
CA ILE A 283 8.33 -7.14 -27.55
C ILE A 283 9.71 -6.77 -26.98
N ARG A 284 9.79 -6.37 -25.70
CA ARG A 284 11.09 -6.10 -25.05
C ARG A 284 11.90 -7.36 -24.80
N SER A 285 11.27 -8.50 -24.48
CA SER A 285 11.99 -9.78 -24.37
C SER A 285 12.49 -10.28 -25.72
N LEU A 286 11.75 -10.01 -26.82
CA LEU A 286 12.20 -10.31 -28.18
C LEU A 286 13.33 -9.40 -28.67
N ALA A 287 13.32 -8.11 -28.30
CA ALA A 287 14.35 -7.16 -28.71
C ALA A 287 15.70 -7.36 -27.96
N GLY A 288 15.68 -7.96 -26.77
CA GLY A 288 16.90 -8.33 -26.04
C GLY A 288 17.64 -9.56 -26.60
N PHE A 289 17.07 -10.25 -27.59
CA PHE A 289 17.69 -11.39 -28.28
C PHE A 289 18.38 -11.01 -29.60
N LEU A 290 18.41 -9.72 -29.98
CA LEU A 290 18.94 -9.25 -31.26
C LEU A 290 20.07 -8.21 -31.14
N ASN A 291 20.83 -8.20 -30.04
CA ASN A 291 22.14 -7.52 -29.97
C ASN A 291 23.17 -8.39 -29.26
#